data_AF-A0A1C5MS97-F1
#
_entry.id   AF-A0A1C5MS97-F1
#
_cell.length_a   1.000
_cell.length_b   1.000
_cell.length_c   1.000
_cell.angle_alpha   90.00
_cell.angle_beta   90.00
_cell.angle_gamma   90.00
#
_symmetry.space_group_name_H-M   'P 1'
#
loop_
_entity.id
_entity.type
_entity.pdbx_description
1 polymer ?
#
loop_
_entity_poly.entity_id
_entity_poly.type
_entity_poly.pdbx_seq_one_letter_code
_entity_poly.pdbx_strand_id
1 'polypeptide(L)'
;MSLPYTGLTLQMVAKELGEKSSKLSDLCTSKNINLFSWRKPFAYAANKVELDDYQAWRGRAYGFQMVVQKNKPESGQEMDEMYYNPPTGGTQEPYRLGDFRGYSHNAKSPITLSISTEYDDVKPTVCKLKFSQLDGQLTLSEIFNTQNIYLAFIYVNANRIRVITTDKAIKDLDRGEQTLELPSSSGDTGIETDLYVCMTLKQFTDYQDLNEWSSLGGCFPLNFPNYHEYHKTVVVQAPQFEAIKFTSATMRYVFHNQAGATWINNPVITYAKENINQASVTFNADEYYLEYELPGHRFIAFDNTNDNQLIVNDLEGSYTTKSYEETIEFDKKIYIKFDEYAYDKNTNLLKDNVRCRIYRKRDDKLMAYYEIDFNNLEKSRLQ
;
A
#
# COMPACT_ATOMS: atom_id res chain seq x y z
N MET A 1 38.52 -11.69 2.70
CA MET A 1 39.60 -10.94 3.38
C MET A 1 39.81 -9.67 2.58
N SER A 2 40.27 -8.57 3.19
CA SER A 2 40.58 -7.37 2.40
C SER A 2 42.01 -7.41 1.87
N LEU A 3 42.23 -6.91 0.65
CA LEU A 3 43.55 -6.70 0.09
C LEU A 3 44.34 -5.68 0.93
N PRO A 4 45.67 -5.83 1.04
CA PRO A 4 46.47 -4.96 1.91
C PRO A 4 46.55 -3.53 1.37
N TYR A 5 46.74 -2.59 2.28
CA TYR A 5 46.95 -1.18 1.94
C TYR A 5 48.37 -0.89 1.41
N THR A 6 49.36 -1.68 1.83
CA THR A 6 50.77 -1.55 1.42
C THR A 6 51.26 -2.86 0.80
N GLY A 7 52.29 -2.80 -0.05
CA GLY A 7 52.83 -3.99 -0.73
C GLY A 7 51.87 -4.69 -1.69
N LEU A 8 50.80 -4.01 -2.12
CA LEU A 8 49.80 -4.55 -3.05
C LEU A 8 50.45 -4.87 -4.41
N THR A 9 50.18 -6.07 -4.93
CA THR A 9 50.68 -6.52 -6.23
C THR A 9 49.55 -6.96 -7.16
N LEU A 10 49.80 -6.97 -8.46
CA LEU A 10 48.85 -7.44 -9.48
C LEU A 10 48.43 -8.90 -9.26
N GLN A 11 49.34 -9.75 -8.77
CA GLN A 11 49.06 -11.16 -8.48
C GLN A 11 48.08 -11.33 -7.32
N MET A 12 48.15 -10.46 -6.31
CA MET A 12 47.19 -10.49 -5.19
C MET A 12 45.80 -10.11 -5.66
N VAL A 13 45.68 -9.06 -6.47
CA VAL A 13 44.40 -8.65 -7.06
C VAL A 13 43.83 -9.72 -7.98
N ALA A 14 44.65 -10.26 -8.90
CA ALA A 14 44.24 -11.32 -9.80
C ALA A 14 43.71 -12.55 -9.05
N LYS A 15 44.43 -12.98 -8.00
CA LYS A 15 44.00 -14.08 -7.13
C LYS A 15 42.67 -13.79 -6.43
N GLU A 16 42.51 -12.60 -5.87
CA GLU A 16 41.28 -12.20 -5.15
C GLU A 16 40.07 -12.12 -6.08
N LEU A 17 40.26 -11.66 -7.33
CA LEU A 17 39.21 -11.60 -8.36
C LEU A 17 39.00 -12.93 -9.10
N GLY A 18 39.84 -13.95 -8.84
CA GLY A 18 39.83 -15.21 -9.61
C GLY A 18 40.25 -15.04 -11.08
N GLU A 19 40.96 -13.98 -11.42
CA GLU A 19 41.41 -13.65 -12.77
C GLU A 19 42.72 -14.35 -13.12
N LYS A 20 42.85 -14.79 -14.38
CA LYS A 20 44.10 -15.40 -14.90
C LYS A 20 45.08 -14.35 -15.41
N SER A 21 44.60 -13.16 -15.73
CA SER A 21 45.43 -12.06 -16.22
C SER A 21 46.07 -11.31 -15.06
N SER A 22 47.33 -10.92 -15.23
CA SER A 22 48.01 -9.97 -14.35
C SER A 22 48.11 -8.58 -14.98
N LYS A 23 47.45 -8.34 -16.12
CA LYS A 23 47.41 -7.01 -16.73
C LYS A 23 46.49 -6.11 -15.93
N LEU A 24 46.97 -4.91 -15.60
CA LEU A 24 46.20 -3.98 -14.78
C LEU A 24 44.89 -3.54 -15.46
N SER A 25 44.86 -3.40 -16.78
CA SER A 25 43.63 -3.11 -17.54
C SER A 25 42.55 -4.15 -17.28
N ASP A 26 42.91 -5.43 -17.45
CA ASP A 26 41.98 -6.54 -17.34
C ASP A 26 41.44 -6.67 -15.90
N LEU A 27 42.31 -6.43 -14.91
CA LEU A 27 41.92 -6.42 -13.51
C LEU A 27 41.00 -5.24 -13.18
N CYS A 28 41.29 -4.04 -13.68
CA CYS A 28 40.50 -2.84 -13.42
C CYS A 28 39.12 -2.85 -14.07
N THR A 29 38.93 -3.65 -15.12
CA THR A 29 37.64 -3.80 -15.83
C THR A 29 37.02 -5.19 -15.65
N SER A 30 37.53 -5.98 -14.70
CA SER A 30 37.04 -7.35 -14.48
C SER A 30 35.57 -7.33 -14.05
N LYS A 31 34.79 -8.28 -14.58
CA LYS A 31 33.39 -8.50 -14.17
C LYS A 31 33.27 -9.10 -12.77
N ASN A 32 34.37 -9.61 -12.21
CA ASN A 32 34.42 -10.20 -10.87
C ASN A 32 34.67 -9.16 -9.77
N ILE A 33 34.77 -7.87 -10.10
CA ILE A 33 34.89 -6.81 -9.11
C ILE A 33 33.57 -6.73 -8.32
N ASN A 34 33.66 -6.86 -7.01
CA ASN A 34 32.55 -6.61 -6.11
C ASN A 34 32.32 -5.10 -6.00
N LEU A 35 31.21 -4.65 -6.58
CA LEU A 35 30.84 -3.24 -6.67
C LEU A 35 30.49 -2.61 -5.31
N PHE A 36 30.25 -3.41 -4.27
CA PHE A 36 29.94 -2.92 -2.93
C PHE A 36 31.17 -2.70 -2.06
N SER A 37 32.36 -3.00 -2.58
CA SER A 37 33.58 -2.63 -1.88
C SER A 37 33.77 -1.11 -1.87
N TRP A 38 34.18 -0.57 -0.72
CA TRP A 38 34.63 0.82 -0.60
C TRP A 38 35.77 1.16 -1.55
N ARG A 39 36.58 0.16 -1.91
CA ARG A 39 37.83 0.33 -2.63
C ARG A 39 37.79 -0.50 -3.89
N LYS A 40 37.55 0.13 -5.03
CA LYS A 40 37.46 -0.54 -6.32
C LYS A 40 37.81 0.44 -7.44
N PRO A 41 38.23 -0.02 -8.61
CA PRO A 41 38.67 0.84 -9.72
C PRO A 41 37.53 1.59 -10.39
N PHE A 42 37.59 2.91 -10.42
CA PHE A 42 36.54 3.78 -11.00
C PHE A 42 37.15 4.85 -11.90
N ALA A 43 36.36 5.37 -12.84
CA ALA A 43 36.79 6.45 -13.72
C ALA A 43 37.06 7.76 -12.95
N TYR A 44 38.32 8.21 -12.92
CA TYR A 44 38.73 9.47 -12.27
C TYR A 44 40.07 9.96 -12.82
N ALA A 45 40.16 11.25 -13.15
CA ALA A 45 41.32 11.86 -13.82
C ALA A 45 42.48 12.17 -12.86
N ALA A 46 43.04 11.12 -12.25
CA ALA A 46 44.24 11.21 -11.41
C ALA A 46 45.04 9.91 -11.51
N ASN A 47 46.37 9.99 -11.52
CA ASN A 47 47.24 8.80 -11.55
C ASN A 47 47.35 8.10 -10.19
N LYS A 48 46.96 8.79 -9.12
CA LYS A 48 46.93 8.28 -7.75
C LYS A 48 45.71 8.86 -7.04
N VAL A 49 45.03 8.03 -6.28
CA VAL A 49 43.95 8.41 -5.38
C VAL A 49 44.36 8.02 -3.97
N GLU A 50 44.36 8.98 -3.04
CA GLU A 50 44.63 8.68 -1.63
C GLU A 50 43.42 8.01 -0.99
N LEU A 51 43.65 7.26 0.09
CA LEU A 51 42.57 6.52 0.76
C LEU A 51 41.50 7.45 1.34
N ASP A 52 41.89 8.62 1.83
CA ASP A 52 41.04 9.63 2.44
C ASP A 52 40.58 10.72 1.46
N ASP A 53 40.85 10.58 0.16
CA ASP A 53 40.40 11.53 -0.86
C ASP A 53 38.88 11.48 -1.02
N TYR A 54 38.21 12.33 -0.24
CA TYR A 54 36.76 12.45 -0.23
C TYR A 54 36.20 12.78 -1.62
N GLN A 55 36.85 13.68 -2.36
CA GLN A 55 36.35 14.13 -3.68
C GLN A 55 36.41 13.00 -4.70
N ALA A 56 37.48 12.20 -4.66
CA ALA A 56 37.63 11.05 -5.54
C ALA A 56 36.60 9.96 -5.21
N TRP A 57 36.50 9.52 -3.95
CA TRP A 57 35.66 8.38 -3.59
C TRP A 57 34.18 8.78 -3.46
N ARG A 58 33.88 9.71 -2.56
CA ARG A 58 32.52 10.12 -2.23
C ARG A 58 31.93 11.07 -3.27
N GLY A 59 32.74 12.00 -3.79
CA GLY A 59 32.31 12.92 -4.84
C GLY A 59 32.00 12.25 -6.18
N ARG A 60 32.44 11.00 -6.39
CA ARG A 60 32.12 10.17 -7.57
C ARG A 60 31.22 8.98 -7.24
N ALA A 61 30.52 9.01 -6.10
CA ALA A 61 29.60 7.95 -5.67
C ALA A 61 30.24 6.54 -5.76
N TYR A 62 31.54 6.44 -5.45
CA TYR A 62 32.32 5.20 -5.55
C TYR A 62 32.24 4.51 -6.92
N GLY A 63 32.06 5.25 -8.01
CA GLY A 63 31.99 4.75 -9.38
C GLY A 63 30.58 4.41 -9.88
N PHE A 64 29.55 4.55 -9.04
CA PHE A 64 28.16 4.37 -9.46
C PHE A 64 27.64 5.60 -10.22
N GLN A 65 26.81 5.35 -11.24
CA GLN A 65 26.11 6.38 -11.98
C GLN A 65 24.60 6.14 -11.92
N MET A 66 23.86 7.21 -11.64
CA MET A 66 22.42 7.20 -11.63
C MET A 66 21.87 7.35 -13.05
N VAL A 67 20.88 6.54 -13.39
CA VAL A 67 20.10 6.70 -14.61
C VAL A 67 18.66 6.98 -14.25
N VAL A 68 18.09 8.01 -14.89
CA VAL A 68 16.69 8.38 -14.70
C VAL A 68 15.84 7.48 -15.58
N GLN A 69 14.97 6.66 -14.99
CA GLN A 69 13.86 6.10 -15.76
C GLN A 69 12.73 7.12 -15.87
N LYS A 70 12.34 7.36 -17.11
CA LYS A 70 11.21 8.23 -17.47
C LYS A 70 9.91 7.46 -17.67
N ASN A 71 10.00 6.19 -18.03
CA ASN A 71 8.87 5.34 -18.37
C ASN A 71 8.70 4.24 -17.32
N LYS A 72 7.45 3.77 -17.19
CA LYS A 72 7.12 2.61 -16.38
C LYS A 72 7.74 1.35 -16.99
N PRO A 73 8.31 0.42 -16.19
CA PRO A 73 8.67 -0.91 -16.67
C PRO A 73 7.46 -1.66 -17.25
N GLU A 74 7.72 -2.63 -18.12
CA GLU A 74 6.70 -3.61 -18.52
C GLU A 74 6.27 -4.43 -17.30
N SER A 75 5.00 -4.88 -17.26
CA SER A 75 4.48 -5.61 -16.11
C SER A 75 5.27 -6.90 -15.87
N GLY A 76 5.57 -7.18 -14.61
CA GLY A 76 6.39 -8.32 -14.21
C GLY A 76 7.88 -8.20 -14.55
N GLN A 77 8.33 -7.12 -15.19
CA GLN A 77 9.75 -6.87 -15.45
C GLN A 77 10.38 -6.04 -14.34
N GLU A 78 11.64 -6.35 -14.03
CA GLU A 78 12.46 -5.52 -13.15
C GLU A 78 12.81 -4.17 -13.80
N MET A 79 13.25 -3.21 -12.98
CA MET A 79 13.86 -1.99 -13.49
C MET A 79 15.24 -2.28 -14.07
N ASP A 80 15.73 -1.40 -14.96
CA ASP A 80 17.10 -1.49 -15.47
C ASP A 80 18.13 -1.44 -14.32
N GLU A 81 19.28 -2.07 -14.50
CA GLU A 81 20.37 -1.97 -13.52
C GLU A 81 20.98 -0.57 -13.48
N MET A 82 21.46 -0.19 -12.30
CA MET A 82 22.39 0.92 -12.14
C MET A 82 23.70 0.65 -12.88
N TYR A 83 24.29 1.71 -13.42
CA TYR A 83 25.57 1.60 -14.11
C TYR A 83 26.74 1.76 -13.14
N TYR A 84 27.74 0.92 -13.32
CA TYR A 84 29.08 1.12 -12.78
C TYR A 84 30.01 1.53 -13.91
N ASN A 85 30.77 2.60 -13.73
CA ASN A 85 31.71 3.06 -14.74
C ASN A 85 33.15 2.67 -14.37
N PRO A 86 33.69 1.54 -14.88
CA PRO A 86 35.09 1.21 -14.71
C PRO A 86 35.97 2.20 -15.49
N PRO A 87 37.25 2.37 -15.11
CA PRO A 87 38.17 3.19 -15.91
C PRO A 87 38.37 2.60 -17.32
N THR A 88 38.52 3.44 -18.35
CA THR A 88 38.83 2.98 -19.73
C THR A 88 40.31 3.07 -20.11
N GLY A 89 41.15 3.63 -19.22
CA GLY A 89 42.57 3.86 -19.47
C GLY A 89 42.87 5.27 -19.98
N GLY A 90 44.15 5.54 -20.27
CA GLY A 90 44.61 6.87 -20.67
C GLY A 90 44.73 7.85 -19.49
N THR A 91 44.85 9.16 -19.79
CA THR A 91 45.12 10.20 -18.77
C THR A 91 43.89 10.67 -18.00
N GLN A 92 42.69 10.53 -18.57
CA GLN A 92 41.44 10.99 -17.94
C GLN A 92 40.80 9.94 -17.03
N GLU A 93 41.13 8.67 -17.23
CA GLU A 93 40.62 7.56 -16.42
C GLU A 93 41.64 6.41 -16.38
N PRO A 94 42.85 6.68 -15.85
CA PRO A 94 43.94 5.70 -15.83
C PRO A 94 43.57 4.46 -15.02
N TYR A 95 44.09 3.31 -15.43
CA TYR A 95 44.08 2.11 -14.61
C TYR A 95 45.03 2.27 -13.43
N ARG A 96 44.54 2.05 -12.21
CA ARG A 96 45.30 2.23 -10.98
C ARG A 96 45.26 0.98 -10.11
N LEU A 97 46.43 0.40 -9.86
CA LEU A 97 46.56 -0.69 -8.88
C LEU A 97 46.16 -0.19 -7.47
N GLY A 98 46.41 1.08 -7.18
CA GLY A 98 46.09 1.70 -5.89
C GLY A 98 44.61 1.68 -5.51
N ASP A 99 43.69 1.60 -6.48
CA ASP A 99 42.25 1.60 -6.22
C ASP A 99 41.78 0.32 -5.50
N PHE A 100 42.57 -0.76 -5.59
CA PHE A 100 42.33 -2.02 -4.91
C PHE A 100 42.89 -2.08 -3.48
N ARG A 101 43.55 -1.02 -2.97
CA ARG A 101 44.06 -1.00 -1.58
C ARG A 101 42.89 -1.04 -0.61
N GLY A 102 42.81 -2.10 0.20
CA GLY A 102 41.68 -2.32 1.10
C GLY A 102 40.43 -2.89 0.43
N TYR A 103 40.49 -3.28 -0.86
CA TYR A 103 39.38 -3.94 -1.55
C TYR A 103 38.97 -5.21 -0.82
N SER A 104 37.67 -5.38 -0.64
CA SER A 104 37.06 -6.56 -0.05
C SER A 104 36.15 -7.21 -1.08
N HIS A 105 36.55 -8.37 -1.57
CA HIS A 105 35.76 -9.13 -2.53
C HIS A 105 34.45 -9.69 -1.92
N ASN A 106 34.39 -9.79 -0.60
CA ASN A 106 33.24 -10.29 0.15
C ASN A 106 32.40 -9.14 0.75
N ALA A 107 32.50 -7.92 0.22
CA ALA A 107 31.62 -6.82 0.62
C ALA A 107 30.15 -7.20 0.34
N LYS A 108 29.23 -6.82 1.24
CA LYS A 108 27.80 -7.11 1.05
C LYS A 108 27.11 -5.89 0.45
N SER A 109 25.88 -6.10 -0.02
CA SER A 109 25.03 -5.02 -0.52
C SER A 109 24.93 -3.86 0.49
N PRO A 110 24.88 -2.61 0.02
CA PRO A 110 24.78 -1.42 0.87
C PRO A 110 23.49 -1.33 1.69
N ILE A 111 22.51 -2.18 1.37
CA ILE A 111 21.21 -2.25 2.00
C ILE A 111 20.79 -3.72 2.10
N THR A 112 20.22 -4.11 3.24
CA THR A 112 19.42 -5.34 3.32
C THR A 112 17.98 -4.94 3.06
N LEU A 113 17.27 -5.71 2.24
CA LEU A 113 15.95 -5.36 1.76
C LEU A 113 15.03 -6.60 1.78
N SER A 114 13.77 -6.41 2.14
CA SER A 114 12.74 -7.44 2.03
C SER A 114 11.40 -6.83 1.65
N ILE A 115 10.81 -7.36 0.57
CA ILE A 115 9.45 -7.05 0.15
C ILE A 115 8.53 -8.18 0.63
N SER A 116 7.58 -7.84 1.49
CA SER A 116 6.59 -8.76 2.02
C SER A 116 5.17 -8.23 1.83
N THR A 117 4.21 -9.11 2.07
CA THR A 117 2.79 -8.79 2.09
C THR A 117 2.23 -9.33 3.38
N GLU A 118 1.49 -8.48 4.09
CA GLU A 118 0.69 -8.89 5.23
C GLU A 118 -0.78 -8.99 4.79
N TYR A 119 -1.38 -10.11 5.15
CA TYR A 119 -2.78 -10.41 4.90
C TYR A 119 -3.51 -10.42 6.24
N ASP A 120 -4.70 -9.86 6.24
CA ASP A 120 -5.60 -9.82 7.37
C ASP A 120 -6.96 -10.25 6.84
N ASP A 121 -7.66 -11.10 7.58
CA ASP A 121 -8.94 -11.65 7.12
C ASP A 121 -10.00 -10.56 6.88
N VAL A 122 -9.82 -9.36 7.44
CA VAL A 122 -10.77 -8.23 7.35
C VAL A 122 -10.16 -6.92 6.82
N LYS A 123 -8.82 -6.81 6.70
CA LYS A 123 -8.18 -5.60 6.14
C LYS A 123 -7.61 -5.87 4.75
N PRO A 124 -7.50 -4.82 3.90
CA PRO A 124 -6.82 -4.94 2.62
C PRO A 124 -5.38 -5.45 2.80
N THR A 125 -4.88 -6.19 1.81
CA THR A 125 -3.47 -6.61 1.73
C THR A 125 -2.58 -5.40 1.94
N VAL A 126 -1.62 -5.48 2.86
CA VAL A 126 -0.62 -4.43 3.07
C VAL A 126 0.72 -4.90 2.52
N CYS A 127 1.22 -4.22 1.51
CA CYS A 127 2.56 -4.44 0.97
C CYS A 127 3.57 -3.71 1.85
N LYS A 128 4.66 -4.37 2.23
CA LYS A 128 5.69 -3.79 3.09
C LYS A 128 7.06 -3.92 2.47
N LEU A 129 7.81 -2.83 2.58
CA LEU A 129 9.23 -2.81 2.33
C LEU A 129 9.95 -2.62 3.66
N LYS A 130 10.75 -3.59 4.06
CA LYS A 130 11.69 -3.46 5.17
C LYS A 130 13.10 -3.33 4.64
N PHE A 131 13.87 -2.39 5.20
CA PHE A 131 15.26 -2.25 4.82
C PHE A 131 16.14 -1.66 5.91
N SER A 132 17.44 -1.92 5.85
CA SER A 132 18.44 -1.35 6.77
C SER A 132 19.79 -1.16 6.09
N GLN A 133 20.59 -0.20 6.58
CA GLN A 133 21.96 0.00 6.13
C GLN A 133 22.92 -0.67 7.11
N LEU A 134 23.78 -1.55 6.62
CA LEU A 134 24.70 -2.30 7.48
C LEU A 134 25.89 -1.43 7.91
N ASP A 135 26.28 -1.54 9.18
CA ASP A 135 27.46 -0.85 9.70
C ASP A 135 28.77 -1.50 9.20
N GLY A 136 29.80 -0.67 9.04
CA GLY A 136 31.13 -1.10 8.58
C GLY A 136 31.24 -1.48 7.11
N GLN A 137 30.26 -1.10 6.27
CA GLN A 137 30.26 -1.34 4.83
C GLN A 137 29.94 -0.07 4.04
N LEU A 138 30.03 -0.14 2.70
CA LEU A 138 29.51 0.93 1.83
C LEU A 138 28.02 1.02 2.04
N THR A 139 27.50 2.21 2.37
CA THR A 139 26.06 2.40 2.57
C THR A 139 25.45 3.26 1.46
N LEU A 140 24.13 3.22 1.31
CA LEU A 140 23.44 4.09 0.34
C LEU A 140 23.66 5.58 0.67
N SER A 141 23.65 5.94 1.96
CA SER A 141 23.96 7.30 2.40
C SER A 141 25.37 7.76 2.00
N GLU A 142 26.34 6.83 1.93
CA GLU A 142 27.69 7.16 1.45
C GLU A 142 27.76 7.33 -0.07
N ILE A 143 27.04 6.49 -0.82
CA ILE A 143 26.99 6.57 -2.30
C ILE A 143 26.29 7.86 -2.73
N PHE A 144 25.17 8.20 -2.09
CA PHE A 144 24.30 9.31 -2.49
C PHE A 144 24.38 10.53 -1.56
N ASN A 145 25.55 10.76 -0.97
CA ASN A 145 25.81 11.75 0.09
C ASN A 145 25.52 13.23 -0.27
N THR A 146 25.39 13.55 -1.56
CA THR A 146 25.22 14.92 -2.07
C THR A 146 23.84 15.17 -2.67
N GLN A 147 23.03 14.12 -2.86
CA GLN A 147 21.72 14.25 -3.50
C GLN A 147 20.58 14.24 -2.47
N ASN A 148 19.57 15.08 -2.72
CA ASN A 148 18.29 15.02 -2.00
C ASN A 148 17.37 14.06 -2.74
N ILE A 149 17.66 12.77 -2.63
CA ILE A 149 16.85 11.68 -3.19
C ILE A 149 16.29 10.81 -2.07
N TYR A 150 15.12 10.23 -2.29
CA TYR A 150 14.38 9.45 -1.31
C TYR A 150 14.23 8.02 -1.80
N LEU A 151 14.32 7.04 -0.89
CA LEU A 151 14.00 5.66 -1.24
C LEU A 151 12.48 5.54 -1.37
N ALA A 152 12.01 5.06 -2.51
CA ALA A 152 10.60 4.93 -2.84
C ALA A 152 10.20 3.46 -2.90
N PHE A 153 9.05 3.16 -2.33
CA PHE A 153 8.34 1.90 -2.53
C PHE A 153 7.11 2.18 -3.38
N ILE A 154 6.97 1.46 -4.49
CA ILE A 154 5.96 1.71 -5.51
C ILE A 154 5.14 0.45 -5.72
N TYR A 155 3.84 0.61 -5.69
CA TYR A 155 2.82 -0.38 -5.98
C TYR A 155 2.22 -0.04 -7.34
N VAL A 156 2.17 -0.99 -8.26
CA VAL A 156 1.72 -0.76 -9.63
C VAL A 156 0.83 -1.90 -10.09
N ASN A 157 -0.35 -1.59 -10.60
CA ASN A 157 -1.20 -2.56 -11.26
C ASN A 157 -1.99 -1.91 -12.41
N ALA A 158 -2.96 -2.64 -12.97
CA ALA A 158 -3.80 -2.15 -14.06
C ALA A 158 -4.65 -0.92 -13.69
N ASN A 159 -4.97 -0.73 -12.41
CA ASN A 159 -5.84 0.34 -11.93
C ASN A 159 -5.09 1.59 -11.48
N ARG A 160 -3.88 1.43 -10.91
CA ARG A 160 -3.19 2.54 -10.24
C ARG A 160 -1.69 2.38 -10.14
N ILE A 161 -1.04 3.51 -9.89
CA ILE A 161 0.32 3.61 -9.38
C ILE A 161 0.20 4.25 -7.99
N ARG A 162 0.72 3.59 -6.97
CA ARG A 162 0.74 4.09 -5.60
C ARG A 162 2.17 4.13 -5.09
N VAL A 163 2.57 5.19 -4.41
CA VAL A 163 3.95 5.36 -3.93
C VAL A 163 3.98 5.88 -2.50
N ILE A 164 4.99 5.46 -1.76
CA ILE A 164 5.42 6.07 -0.50
C ILE A 164 6.95 6.18 -0.52
N THR A 165 7.52 7.17 0.15
CA THR A 165 8.98 7.27 0.31
C THR A 165 9.39 7.29 1.76
N THR A 166 10.69 7.20 2.00
CA THR A 166 11.28 7.59 3.28
C THR A 166 10.96 9.04 3.65
N ASP A 167 10.90 9.30 4.94
CA ASP A 167 10.67 10.62 5.55
C ASP A 167 11.93 11.52 5.49
N LYS A 168 13.09 10.92 5.22
CA LYS A 168 14.37 11.61 5.02
C LYS A 168 14.99 11.24 3.68
N ALA A 169 15.83 12.12 3.16
CA ALA A 169 16.66 11.82 2.00
C ALA A 169 17.69 10.72 2.36
N ILE A 170 18.12 9.94 1.38
CA ILE A 170 19.02 8.78 1.55
C ILE A 170 20.29 9.15 2.33
N LYS A 171 20.88 10.31 2.05
CA LYS A 171 22.07 10.82 2.76
C LYS A 171 21.86 11.01 4.28
N ASP A 172 20.62 11.21 4.72
CA ASP A 172 20.23 11.51 6.09
C ASP A 172 19.45 10.35 6.74
N LEU A 173 19.34 9.19 6.06
CA LEU A 173 18.61 8.04 6.57
C LEU A 173 19.31 7.41 7.77
N ASP A 174 18.51 7.04 8.76
CA ASP A 174 18.97 6.27 9.90
C ASP A 174 19.44 4.88 9.44
N ARG A 175 20.47 4.35 10.10
CA ARG A 175 21.05 3.03 9.79
C ARG A 175 20.19 1.86 10.27
N GLY A 176 19.25 2.12 11.18
CA GLY A 176 18.33 1.12 11.72
C GLY A 176 17.39 0.54 10.65
N GLU A 177 16.62 -0.48 11.04
CA GLU A 177 15.54 -1.00 10.19
C GLU A 177 14.47 0.06 10.01
N GLN A 178 14.09 0.28 8.76
CA GLN A 178 13.00 1.15 8.34
C GLN A 178 11.94 0.31 7.65
N THR A 179 10.68 0.74 7.78
CA THR A 179 9.53 0.07 7.15
C THR A 179 8.70 1.09 6.39
N LEU A 180 8.41 0.81 5.12
CA LEU A 180 7.43 1.52 4.31
C LEU A 180 6.25 0.61 4.04
N GLU A 181 5.03 1.12 4.17
CA GLU A 181 3.80 0.34 4.02
C GLU A 181 2.87 0.96 2.97
N LEU A 182 2.36 0.11 2.08
CA LEU A 182 1.39 0.46 1.05
C LEU A 182 0.16 -0.45 1.21
N PRO A 183 -0.96 0.05 1.77
CA PRO A 183 -2.20 -0.71 1.74
C PRO A 183 -2.70 -0.83 0.30
N SER A 184 -3.23 -1.99 -0.07
CA SER A 184 -3.98 -2.17 -1.31
C SER A 184 -5.36 -1.53 -1.21
N SER A 185 -6.03 -1.36 -2.36
CA SER A 185 -7.42 -0.93 -2.41
C SER A 185 -8.35 -2.10 -2.72
N SER A 186 -9.61 -2.02 -2.28
CA SER A 186 -10.62 -3.04 -2.56
C SER A 186 -10.80 -3.31 -4.05
N GLY A 187 -10.72 -2.26 -4.89
CA GLY A 187 -10.81 -2.37 -6.35
C GLY A 187 -9.65 -3.09 -7.02
N ASP A 188 -8.56 -3.36 -6.28
CA ASP A 188 -7.38 -4.06 -6.81
C ASP A 188 -7.39 -5.56 -6.52
N THR A 189 -8.42 -6.05 -5.84
CA THR A 189 -8.57 -7.45 -5.46
C THR A 189 -8.46 -8.38 -6.66
N GLY A 190 -7.61 -9.41 -6.56
CA GLY A 190 -7.37 -10.39 -7.62
C GLY A 190 -6.49 -9.89 -8.77
N ILE A 191 -5.99 -8.66 -8.70
CA ILE A 191 -5.14 -8.08 -9.73
C ILE A 191 -3.67 -8.33 -9.39
N GLU A 192 -2.92 -8.80 -10.39
CA GLU A 192 -1.47 -8.88 -10.33
C GLU A 192 -0.88 -7.48 -10.17
N THR A 193 -0.02 -7.33 -9.18
CA THR A 193 0.56 -6.06 -8.77
C THR A 193 2.06 -6.22 -8.67
N ASP A 194 2.77 -5.32 -9.33
CA ASP A 194 4.21 -5.18 -9.25
C ASP A 194 4.59 -4.20 -8.13
N LEU A 195 5.48 -4.66 -7.26
CA LEU A 195 6.07 -3.88 -6.18
C LEU A 195 7.51 -3.56 -6.55
N TYR A 196 7.85 -2.28 -6.60
CA TYR A 196 9.18 -1.80 -6.98
C TYR A 196 9.82 -0.98 -5.87
N VAL A 197 11.15 -1.05 -5.82
CA VAL A 197 11.96 -0.18 -4.98
C VAL A 197 12.89 0.62 -5.88
N CYS A 198 12.76 1.94 -5.85
CA CYS A 198 13.65 2.84 -6.59
C CYS A 198 13.98 4.07 -5.75
N MET A 199 14.74 5.01 -6.32
CA MET A 199 14.97 6.31 -5.70
C MET A 199 14.21 7.38 -6.47
N THR A 200 13.72 8.40 -5.78
CA THR A 200 12.96 9.51 -6.38
C THR A 200 13.46 10.86 -5.89
N LEU A 201 13.26 11.92 -6.68
CA LEU A 201 13.57 13.29 -6.24
C LEU A 201 12.44 13.90 -5.38
N LYS A 202 11.22 13.39 -5.55
CA LYS A 202 10.05 13.88 -4.83
C LYS A 202 9.81 13.05 -3.58
N GLN A 203 9.55 13.74 -2.47
CA GLN A 203 9.16 13.09 -1.23
C GLN A 203 7.65 12.86 -1.16
N PHE A 204 7.26 11.69 -0.64
CA PHE A 204 5.88 11.28 -0.37
C PHE A 204 5.81 10.79 1.09
N THR A 205 5.51 11.72 2.01
CA THR A 205 5.49 11.46 3.47
C THR A 205 4.36 10.52 3.90
N ASP A 206 3.33 10.40 3.07
CA ASP A 206 2.27 9.40 3.15
C ASP A 206 2.12 8.75 1.78
N TYR A 207 1.46 7.59 1.72
CA TYR A 207 1.19 6.95 0.45
C TYR A 207 0.26 7.81 -0.41
N GLN A 208 0.53 7.87 -1.71
CA GLN A 208 -0.25 8.65 -2.68
C GLN A 208 -0.51 7.84 -3.94
N ASP A 209 -1.73 7.94 -4.47
CA ASP A 209 -2.06 7.46 -5.81
C ASP A 209 -1.61 8.50 -6.85
N LEU A 210 -0.91 8.04 -7.87
CA LEU A 210 -0.39 8.85 -8.98
C LEU A 210 -1.14 8.51 -10.26
N ASN A 211 -1.40 9.54 -11.07
CA ASN A 211 -2.04 9.37 -12.37
C ASN A 211 -1.09 8.80 -13.44
N GLU A 212 0.22 9.08 -13.31
CA GLU A 212 1.22 8.69 -14.29
C GLU A 212 2.60 8.51 -13.64
N TRP A 213 3.44 7.69 -14.27
CA TRP A 213 4.78 7.33 -13.77
C TRP A 213 5.73 8.53 -13.64
N SER A 214 5.64 9.48 -14.58
CA SER A 214 6.41 10.74 -14.58
C SER A 214 6.19 11.58 -13.31
N SER A 215 5.07 11.40 -12.62
CA SER A 215 4.74 12.14 -11.39
C SER A 215 5.65 11.79 -10.20
N LEU A 216 6.46 10.73 -10.30
CA LEU A 216 7.48 10.37 -9.31
C LEU A 216 8.63 11.42 -9.21
N GLY A 217 8.74 12.32 -10.20
CA GLY A 217 9.88 13.24 -10.27
C GLY A 217 11.18 12.54 -10.69
N GLY A 218 11.06 11.46 -11.45
CA GLY A 218 12.14 10.55 -11.82
C GLY A 218 12.20 9.34 -10.88
N CYS A 219 12.31 8.15 -11.47
CA CYS A 219 12.55 6.90 -10.74
C CYS A 219 13.92 6.38 -11.16
N PHE A 220 14.87 6.43 -10.24
CA PHE A 220 16.23 5.98 -10.46
C PHE A 220 16.34 4.55 -9.95
N PRO A 221 16.69 3.57 -10.79
CA PRO A 221 16.78 2.20 -10.35
C PRO A 221 17.75 2.04 -9.19
N LEU A 222 17.40 1.15 -8.27
CA LEU A 222 18.30 0.69 -7.20
C LEU A 222 18.88 -0.71 -7.49
N ASN A 223 18.45 -1.33 -8.59
CA ASN A 223 18.96 -2.62 -9.06
C ASN A 223 20.47 -2.52 -9.27
N PHE A 224 21.27 -2.96 -8.31
CA PHE A 224 22.71 -3.05 -8.50
C PHE A 224 23.02 -4.26 -9.39
N PRO A 225 24.05 -4.18 -10.25
CA PRO A 225 24.43 -5.31 -11.09
C PRO A 225 24.63 -6.60 -10.29
N ASN A 226 23.94 -7.67 -10.69
CA ASN A 226 23.90 -8.98 -10.02
C ASN A 226 23.22 -9.00 -8.63
N TYR A 227 22.34 -8.03 -8.32
CA TYR A 227 21.57 -7.98 -7.07
C TYR A 227 20.08 -7.64 -7.38
N HIS A 228 19.25 -8.68 -7.49
CA HIS A 228 17.88 -8.65 -8.04
C HIS A 228 16.79 -8.87 -6.97
N GLU A 229 16.74 -8.01 -5.95
CA GLU A 229 15.76 -8.13 -4.85
C GLU A 229 14.77 -6.94 -4.79
N TYR A 230 14.83 -5.99 -5.73
CA TYR A 230 14.10 -4.73 -5.66
C TYR A 230 12.76 -4.72 -6.42
N HIS A 231 12.32 -5.88 -6.88
CA HIS A 231 11.01 -6.09 -7.49
C HIS A 231 10.35 -7.34 -6.94
N LYS A 232 9.02 -7.31 -6.82
CA LYS A 232 8.22 -8.47 -6.48
C LYS A 232 6.83 -8.36 -7.09
N THR A 233 6.39 -9.41 -7.74
CA THR A 233 5.00 -9.51 -8.20
C THR A 233 4.16 -10.25 -7.16
N VAL A 234 2.98 -9.70 -6.86
CA VAL A 234 2.01 -10.28 -5.92
C VAL A 234 0.60 -10.19 -6.50
N VAL A 235 -0.30 -11.06 -6.07
CA VAL A 235 -1.73 -10.91 -6.37
C VAL A 235 -2.40 -10.35 -5.12
N VAL A 236 -3.07 -9.21 -5.26
CA VAL A 236 -3.79 -8.59 -4.15
C VAL A 236 -4.91 -9.53 -3.71
N GLN A 237 -4.95 -9.86 -2.43
CA GLN A 237 -5.99 -10.72 -1.90
C GLN A 237 -7.18 -9.91 -1.39
N ALA A 238 -8.37 -10.46 -1.64
CA ALA A 238 -9.58 -10.00 -0.99
C ALA A 238 -9.48 -10.31 0.51
N PRO A 239 -9.98 -9.44 1.39
CA PRO A 239 -10.31 -9.88 2.75
C PRO A 239 -11.24 -11.09 2.69
N GLN A 240 -10.98 -12.10 3.52
CA GLN A 240 -11.82 -13.31 3.60
C GLN A 240 -13.22 -12.98 4.12
N PHE A 241 -13.30 -11.98 5.00
CA PHE A 241 -14.50 -11.57 5.71
C PHE A 241 -14.79 -10.10 5.43
N GLU A 242 -16.07 -9.74 5.43
CA GLU A 242 -16.47 -8.33 5.45
C GLU A 242 -16.04 -7.69 6.77
N ALA A 243 -15.81 -6.37 6.76
CA ALA A 243 -15.45 -5.64 7.97
C ALA A 243 -16.53 -5.78 9.07
N ILE A 244 -17.79 -5.92 8.65
CA ILE A 244 -18.97 -6.02 9.49
C ILE A 244 -20.02 -6.91 8.82
N LYS A 245 -20.87 -7.55 9.64
CA LYS A 245 -22.14 -8.11 9.17
C LYS A 245 -23.31 -7.48 9.91
N PHE A 246 -24.45 -7.48 9.25
CA PHE A 246 -25.72 -7.20 9.90
C PHE A 246 -26.35 -8.54 10.28
N THR A 247 -26.89 -8.62 11.49
CA THR A 247 -27.60 -9.82 11.99
C THR A 247 -29.10 -9.60 12.13
N SER A 248 -29.53 -8.34 12.20
CA SER A 248 -30.94 -7.95 12.21
C SER A 248 -31.12 -6.53 11.71
N ALA A 249 -32.25 -6.29 11.02
CA ALA A 249 -32.78 -4.96 10.78
C ALA A 249 -34.29 -4.97 11.07
N THR A 250 -34.73 -4.03 11.89
CA THR A 250 -36.14 -3.85 12.22
C THR A 250 -36.46 -2.36 12.38
N MET A 251 -37.68 -2.07 12.81
CA MET A 251 -38.12 -0.74 13.20
C MET A 251 -38.70 -0.78 14.62
N ARG A 252 -38.71 0.37 15.27
CA ARG A 252 -39.53 0.60 16.46
C ARG A 252 -40.48 1.75 16.22
N TYR A 253 -41.72 1.58 16.64
CA TYR A 253 -42.72 2.62 16.43
C TYR A 253 -42.64 3.69 17.53
N VAL A 254 -42.59 4.95 17.13
CA VAL A 254 -42.80 6.11 18.00
C VAL A 254 -44.29 6.35 18.13
N PHE A 255 -44.97 6.34 16.98
CA PHE A 255 -46.38 6.65 16.85
C PHE A 255 -46.99 5.86 15.70
N HIS A 256 -48.17 5.33 15.94
CA HIS A 256 -49.04 4.70 14.95
C HIS A 256 -50.46 5.26 15.16
N ASN A 257 -51.06 5.83 14.11
CA ASN A 257 -52.41 6.36 14.23
C ASN A 257 -53.45 5.22 14.28
N GLN A 258 -54.55 5.43 15.03
CA GLN A 258 -55.60 4.41 15.22
C GLN A 258 -56.29 3.95 13.92
N ALA A 259 -56.10 4.67 12.82
CA ALA A 259 -56.62 4.32 11.50
C ALA A 259 -55.65 3.45 10.66
N GLY A 260 -54.50 3.02 11.18
CA GLY A 260 -53.58 2.11 10.46
C GLY A 260 -52.63 2.81 9.48
N ALA A 261 -53.00 4.01 9.02
CA ALA A 261 -52.47 4.60 7.79
C ALA A 261 -51.12 5.32 7.93
N THR A 262 -50.58 5.51 9.13
CA THR A 262 -49.36 6.32 9.30
C THR A 262 -48.47 5.80 10.43
N TRP A 263 -47.24 5.52 10.06
CA TRP A 263 -46.20 4.97 10.92
C TRP A 263 -45.06 5.98 11.04
N ILE A 264 -44.67 6.28 12.26
CA ILE A 264 -43.45 7.03 12.57
C ILE A 264 -42.55 6.07 13.32
N ASN A 265 -41.41 5.73 12.72
CA ASN A 265 -40.55 4.67 13.21
C ASN A 265 -39.09 5.12 13.34
N ASN A 266 -38.37 4.54 14.28
CA ASN A 266 -36.91 4.58 14.34
C ASN A 266 -36.36 3.29 13.74
N PRO A 267 -35.41 3.34 12.78
CA PRO A 267 -34.73 2.14 12.34
C PRO A 267 -33.85 1.59 13.46
N VAL A 268 -33.86 0.25 13.60
CA VAL A 268 -33.06 -0.49 14.58
C VAL A 268 -32.23 -1.51 13.85
N ILE A 269 -30.92 -1.45 14.03
CA ILE A 269 -29.96 -2.32 13.34
C ILE A 269 -29.12 -3.05 14.38
N THR A 270 -28.99 -4.36 14.21
CA THR A 270 -28.00 -5.16 14.92
C THR A 270 -26.85 -5.47 13.97
N TYR A 271 -25.65 -5.08 14.38
CA TYR A 271 -24.42 -5.34 13.66
C TYR A 271 -23.46 -6.19 14.50
N ALA A 272 -22.61 -6.95 13.82
CA ALA A 272 -21.74 -7.91 14.45
C ALA A 272 -20.39 -8.02 13.74
N LYS A 273 -19.45 -8.62 14.47
CA LYS A 273 -18.19 -9.11 13.92
C LYS A 273 -18.48 -10.24 12.94
N GLU A 274 -17.88 -10.17 11.76
CA GLU A 274 -17.92 -11.27 10.79
C GLU A 274 -17.06 -12.44 11.31
N ASN A 275 -15.91 -12.12 11.94
CA ASN A 275 -15.00 -13.07 12.57
C ASN A 275 -14.81 -12.76 14.06
N ILE A 276 -14.91 -13.79 14.91
CA ILE A 276 -14.77 -13.67 16.37
C ILE A 276 -13.41 -13.10 16.83
N ASN A 277 -12.37 -13.24 16.00
CA ASN A 277 -11.03 -12.74 16.28
C ASN A 277 -10.87 -11.23 16.03
N GLN A 278 -11.84 -10.57 15.39
CA GLN A 278 -11.82 -9.11 15.25
C GLN A 278 -11.83 -8.47 16.64
N ALA A 279 -10.88 -7.59 16.93
CA ALA A 279 -10.81 -6.93 18.24
C ALA A 279 -12.06 -6.05 18.50
N SER A 280 -12.45 -5.28 17.49
CA SER A 280 -13.67 -4.47 17.46
C SER A 280 -14.16 -4.30 16.04
N VAL A 281 -15.43 -3.93 15.88
CA VAL A 281 -16.00 -3.50 14.60
C VAL A 281 -16.70 -2.17 14.79
N THR A 282 -16.57 -1.30 13.79
CA THR A 282 -17.19 0.03 13.76
C THR A 282 -18.17 0.09 12.60
N PHE A 283 -19.42 0.45 12.90
CA PHE A 283 -20.46 0.75 11.95
C PHE A 283 -20.58 2.27 11.76
N ASN A 284 -20.19 2.77 10.60
CA ASN A 284 -20.42 4.15 10.19
C ASN A 284 -21.69 4.21 9.35
N ALA A 285 -22.77 4.76 9.91
CA ALA A 285 -24.09 4.68 9.30
C ALA A 285 -24.18 5.46 7.97
N ASP A 286 -23.38 6.50 7.81
CA ASP A 286 -23.29 7.31 6.60
C ASP A 286 -22.70 6.54 5.40
N GLU A 287 -22.02 5.42 5.62
CA GLU A 287 -21.53 4.52 4.57
C GLU A 287 -22.61 3.59 3.98
N TYR A 288 -23.82 3.58 4.56
CA TYR A 288 -24.90 2.64 4.19
C TYR A 288 -26.22 3.37 3.92
N TYR A 289 -27.11 2.73 3.16
CA TYR A 289 -28.50 3.15 3.05
C TYR A 289 -29.44 1.95 3.25
N LEU A 290 -30.65 2.25 3.73
CA LEU A 290 -31.72 1.27 3.90
C LEU A 290 -32.73 1.43 2.78
N GLU A 291 -33.18 0.32 2.23
CA GLU A 291 -34.29 0.26 1.29
C GLU A 291 -35.42 -0.55 1.91
N TYR A 292 -36.62 0.03 1.91
CA TYR A 292 -37.83 -0.63 2.35
C TYR A 292 -38.79 -0.86 1.19
N GLU A 293 -39.34 -2.06 1.10
CA GLU A 293 -40.28 -2.47 0.05
C GLU A 293 -41.43 -3.29 0.67
N LEU A 294 -42.69 -2.97 0.35
CA LEU A 294 -43.81 -3.88 0.60
C LEU A 294 -44.26 -4.47 -0.74
N PRO A 295 -44.05 -5.77 -1.00
CA PRO A 295 -44.29 -6.36 -2.31
C PRO A 295 -45.74 -6.17 -2.79
N GLY A 296 -45.91 -5.67 -4.02
CA GLY A 296 -47.23 -5.45 -4.61
C GLY A 296 -47.98 -4.23 -4.08
N HIS A 297 -47.37 -3.47 -3.18
CA HIS A 297 -47.94 -2.25 -2.57
C HIS A 297 -46.99 -1.06 -2.75
N ARG A 298 -47.52 0.15 -2.56
CA ARG A 298 -46.77 1.40 -2.69
C ARG A 298 -46.69 2.16 -1.37
N PHE A 299 -45.59 2.88 -1.22
CA PHE A 299 -45.39 3.91 -0.21
C PHE A 299 -45.95 5.24 -0.73
N ILE A 300 -46.57 5.99 0.17
CA ILE A 300 -47.08 7.34 -0.10
C ILE A 300 -46.14 8.33 0.60
N ALA A 301 -45.38 9.09 -0.17
CA ALA A 301 -44.53 10.14 0.35
C ALA A 301 -45.35 11.33 0.88
N PHE A 302 -44.70 12.25 1.62
CA PHE A 302 -45.36 13.43 2.19
C PHE A 302 -45.99 14.36 1.16
N ASP A 303 -45.47 14.38 -0.06
CA ASP A 303 -46.01 15.14 -1.20
C ASP A 303 -47.14 14.38 -1.93
N ASN A 304 -47.62 13.26 -1.38
CA ASN A 304 -48.59 12.32 -1.96
C ASN A 304 -48.12 11.65 -3.27
N THR A 305 -46.81 11.61 -3.53
CA THR A 305 -46.28 10.74 -4.60
C THR A 305 -46.29 9.28 -4.14
N ASN A 306 -46.45 8.37 -5.11
CA ASN A 306 -46.47 6.94 -4.86
C ASN A 306 -45.16 6.32 -5.34
N ASP A 307 -44.39 5.75 -4.41
CA ASP A 307 -43.15 5.05 -4.70
C ASP A 307 -43.27 3.57 -4.37
N ASN A 308 -42.62 2.71 -5.17
CA ASN A 308 -42.60 1.27 -4.89
C ASN A 308 -41.63 0.92 -3.74
N GLN A 309 -40.76 1.84 -3.36
CA GLN A 309 -39.74 1.65 -2.34
C GLN A 309 -39.45 2.95 -1.60
N LEU A 310 -39.00 2.84 -0.35
CA LEU A 310 -38.50 3.95 0.44
C LEU A 310 -37.00 3.79 0.66
N ILE A 311 -36.23 4.79 0.24
CA ILE A 311 -34.77 4.84 0.45
C ILE A 311 -34.45 5.80 1.60
N VAL A 312 -33.74 5.28 2.61
CA VAL A 312 -33.23 6.06 3.74
C VAL A 312 -31.71 6.12 3.60
N ASN A 313 -31.20 7.22 3.09
CA ASN A 313 -29.79 7.41 2.74
C ASN A 313 -29.06 8.45 3.61
N ASP A 314 -29.74 8.99 4.63
CA ASP A 314 -29.29 10.07 5.49
C ASP A 314 -29.22 9.63 6.98
N LEU A 315 -28.85 8.36 7.20
CA LEU A 315 -28.47 7.89 8.53
C LEU A 315 -27.09 8.43 8.90
N GLU A 316 -26.93 8.79 10.17
CA GLU A 316 -25.71 9.37 10.72
C GLU A 316 -25.29 8.62 11.99
N GLY A 317 -24.00 8.74 12.34
CA GLY A 317 -23.43 8.16 13.54
C GLY A 317 -22.36 7.09 13.27
N SER A 318 -21.46 6.95 14.24
CA SER A 318 -20.39 5.94 14.24
C SER A 318 -20.47 5.13 15.53
N TYR A 319 -20.65 3.82 15.39
CA TYR A 319 -20.96 2.92 16.51
C TYR A 319 -19.89 1.82 16.55
N THR A 320 -19.11 1.77 17.63
CA THR A 320 -18.03 0.80 17.78
C THR A 320 -18.35 -0.21 18.86
N THR A 321 -18.28 -1.50 18.54
CA THR A 321 -18.44 -2.58 19.52
C THR A 321 -17.20 -3.44 19.65
N LYS A 322 -16.91 -3.85 20.90
CA LYS A 322 -15.93 -4.91 21.22
C LYS A 322 -16.61 -6.25 21.46
N SER A 323 -17.92 -6.25 21.65
CA SER A 323 -18.73 -7.47 21.76
C SER A 323 -18.83 -8.17 20.40
N TYR A 324 -19.35 -9.39 20.38
CA TYR A 324 -19.60 -10.08 19.12
C TYR A 324 -20.64 -9.32 18.26
N GLU A 325 -21.69 -8.82 18.90
CA GLU A 325 -22.75 -8.02 18.26
C GLU A 325 -23.23 -6.89 19.18
N GLU A 326 -23.83 -5.87 18.57
CA GLU A 326 -24.46 -4.74 19.24
C GLU A 326 -25.69 -4.26 18.44
N THR A 327 -26.71 -3.77 19.15
CA THR A 327 -27.93 -3.25 18.55
C THR A 327 -28.04 -1.76 18.81
N ILE A 328 -28.29 -1.00 17.76
CA ILE A 328 -28.49 0.44 17.82
C ILE A 328 -29.89 0.81 17.33
N GLU A 329 -30.44 1.87 17.91
CA GLU A 329 -31.68 2.51 17.49
C GLU A 329 -31.34 3.93 17.06
N PHE A 330 -31.58 4.24 15.80
CA PHE A 330 -31.29 5.55 15.25
C PHE A 330 -32.35 6.57 15.68
N ASP A 331 -31.94 7.78 16.07
CA ASP A 331 -32.89 8.87 16.37
C ASP A 331 -33.61 9.41 15.12
N LYS A 332 -33.15 9.00 13.93
CA LYS A 332 -33.82 9.31 12.67
C LYS A 332 -35.25 8.74 12.65
N LYS A 333 -36.23 9.63 12.69
CA LYS A 333 -37.64 9.28 12.50
C LYS A 333 -37.94 9.12 11.02
N ILE A 334 -38.34 7.90 10.62
CA ILE A 334 -38.82 7.57 9.29
C ILE A 334 -40.34 7.61 9.31
N TYR A 335 -40.91 8.38 8.40
CA TYR A 335 -42.35 8.40 8.17
C TYR A 335 -42.71 7.42 7.06
N ILE A 336 -43.68 6.55 7.33
CA ILE A 336 -44.17 5.57 6.38
C ILE A 336 -45.68 5.62 6.33
N LYS A 337 -46.21 5.77 5.13
CA LYS A 337 -47.62 5.59 4.81
C LYS A 337 -47.73 4.60 3.67
N PHE A 338 -48.52 3.55 3.88
CA PHE A 338 -48.80 2.56 2.84
C PHE A 338 -50.10 2.91 2.11
N ASP A 339 -50.25 2.39 0.90
CA ASP A 339 -51.53 2.48 0.19
C ASP A 339 -52.67 1.77 0.96
N GLU A 340 -53.91 2.14 0.64
CA GLU A 340 -55.10 1.58 1.29
C GLU A 340 -55.28 0.07 1.06
N TYR A 341 -54.63 -0.50 0.04
CA TYR A 341 -54.72 -1.91 -0.31
C TYR A 341 -53.72 -2.76 0.48
N ALA A 342 -52.72 -2.16 1.12
CA ALA A 342 -51.74 -2.82 1.97
C ALA A 342 -52.35 -3.40 3.26
N TYR A 343 -53.52 -2.90 3.68
CA TYR A 343 -54.18 -3.30 4.92
C TYR A 343 -55.30 -4.30 4.70
N ASP A 344 -55.43 -5.25 5.62
CA ASP A 344 -56.63 -6.09 5.74
C ASP A 344 -57.81 -5.25 6.24
N LYS A 345 -58.92 -5.29 5.51
CA LYS A 345 -60.10 -4.45 5.78
C LYS A 345 -60.81 -4.79 7.09
N ASN A 346 -60.60 -5.99 7.64
CA ASN A 346 -61.27 -6.46 8.84
C ASN A 346 -60.42 -6.25 10.09
N THR A 347 -59.10 -6.42 9.97
CA THR A 347 -58.17 -6.32 11.12
C THR A 347 -57.41 -4.99 11.18
N ASN A 348 -57.38 -4.23 10.08
CA ASN A 348 -56.56 -3.02 9.91
C ASN A 348 -55.06 -3.27 10.10
N LEU A 349 -54.62 -4.51 9.92
CA LEU A 349 -53.22 -4.93 9.96
C LEU A 349 -52.64 -4.96 8.54
N LEU A 350 -51.34 -4.77 8.42
CA LEU A 350 -50.64 -4.96 7.15
C LEU A 350 -50.72 -6.42 6.72
N LYS A 351 -50.95 -6.64 5.42
CA LYS A 351 -51.15 -7.98 4.83
C LYS A 351 -49.88 -8.82 4.72
N ASP A 352 -48.72 -8.18 4.71
CA ASP A 352 -47.43 -8.84 4.51
C ASP A 352 -46.31 -8.09 5.24
N ASN A 353 -45.16 -8.73 5.34
CA ASN A 353 -43.95 -8.15 5.93
C ASN A 353 -43.30 -7.15 4.98
N VAL A 354 -42.74 -6.10 5.56
CA VAL A 354 -41.95 -5.11 4.83
C VAL A 354 -40.54 -5.64 4.67
N ARG A 355 -40.06 -5.73 3.43
CA ARG A 355 -38.67 -6.09 3.12
C ARG A 355 -37.78 -4.92 3.47
N CYS A 356 -36.68 -5.19 4.16
CA CYS A 356 -35.62 -4.24 4.46
C CYS A 356 -34.31 -4.77 3.88
N ARG A 357 -33.66 -3.95 3.03
CA ARG A 357 -32.35 -4.24 2.47
C ARG A 357 -31.36 -3.20 2.96
N ILE A 358 -30.18 -3.66 3.36
CA ILE A 358 -29.07 -2.78 3.74
C ILE A 358 -28.05 -2.82 2.63
N TYR A 359 -27.72 -1.67 2.08
CA TYR A 359 -26.72 -1.52 1.02
C TYR A 359 -25.54 -0.68 1.50
N ARG A 360 -24.34 -1.06 1.07
CA ARG A 360 -23.14 -0.25 1.26
C ARG A 360 -22.98 0.71 0.08
N LYS A 361 -22.90 2.02 0.36
CA LYS A 361 -22.93 3.07 -0.67
C LYS A 361 -21.73 3.05 -1.63
N ARG A 362 -20.55 2.67 -1.14
CA ARG A 362 -19.31 2.79 -1.94
C ARG A 362 -19.27 1.86 -3.16
N ASP A 363 -20.04 0.78 -3.14
CA ASP A 363 -20.03 -0.28 -4.16
C ASP A 363 -21.42 -0.85 -4.47
N ASP A 364 -22.50 -0.22 -3.97
CA ASP A 364 -23.90 -0.65 -4.07
C ASP A 364 -24.12 -2.13 -3.71
N LYS A 365 -23.27 -2.67 -2.82
CA LYS A 365 -23.34 -4.08 -2.41
C LYS A 365 -24.50 -4.28 -1.44
N LEU A 366 -25.37 -5.24 -1.74
CA LEU A 366 -26.37 -5.74 -0.78
C LEU A 366 -25.65 -6.46 0.37
N MET A 367 -25.71 -5.88 1.56
CA MET A 367 -25.05 -6.39 2.77
C MET A 367 -25.96 -7.32 3.57
N ALA A 368 -27.27 -7.04 3.59
CA ALA A 368 -28.24 -7.89 4.28
C ALA A 368 -29.68 -7.67 3.78
N TYR A 369 -30.53 -8.67 4.00
CA TYR A 369 -31.96 -8.68 3.69
C TYR A 369 -32.74 -9.22 4.89
N TYR A 370 -33.81 -8.52 5.28
CA TYR A 370 -34.70 -8.89 6.36
C TYR A 370 -36.16 -8.64 5.99
N GLU A 371 -37.05 -9.37 6.65
CA GLU A 371 -38.50 -9.15 6.57
C GLU A 371 -38.99 -8.67 7.93
N ILE A 372 -39.66 -7.53 7.94
CA ILE A 372 -40.10 -6.83 9.14
C ILE A 372 -41.61 -6.94 9.25
N ASP A 373 -42.09 -7.56 10.32
CA ASP A 373 -43.51 -7.57 10.66
C ASP A 373 -43.89 -6.26 11.36
N PHE A 374 -44.48 -5.34 10.60
CA PHE A 374 -44.93 -4.05 11.12
C PHE A 374 -46.09 -4.18 12.11
N ASN A 375 -46.83 -5.29 12.09
CA ASN A 375 -47.92 -5.53 13.04
C ASN A 375 -47.40 -5.90 14.44
N ASN A 376 -46.12 -6.23 14.57
CA ASN A 376 -45.48 -6.66 15.80
C ASN A 376 -44.20 -5.87 16.12
N LEU A 377 -44.23 -4.55 15.86
CA LEU A 377 -43.10 -3.67 16.22
C LEU A 377 -43.09 -3.38 17.72
N GLU A 378 -41.90 -3.30 18.29
CA GLU A 378 -41.71 -2.78 19.64
C GLU A 378 -41.85 -1.25 19.66
N LYS A 379 -42.23 -0.70 20.82
CA LYS A 379 -42.25 0.75 21.02
C LYS A 379 -40.83 1.31 21.07
N SER A 380 -40.62 2.46 20.44
CA SER A 380 -39.35 3.20 20.42
C SER A 380 -38.85 3.49 21.83
N ARG A 381 -37.53 3.37 22.03
CA ARG A 381 -36.85 3.75 23.28
C ARG A 381 -36.53 5.23 23.32
N LEU A 382 -36.61 5.90 22.17
CA LEU A 382 -36.41 7.32 21.99
C LEU A 382 -37.76 8.03 22.08
N GLN A 383 -37.83 9.13 22.83
CA GLN A 383 -39.10 9.84 23.12
C GLN A 383 -39.43 10.91 22.07
#